data_AF-A0A7W8LBP1-F1
#
_entry.id   AF-A0A7W8LBP1-F1
#
_cell.length_a   1.000
_cell.length_b   1.000
_cell.length_c   1.000
_cell.angle_alpha   90.00
_cell.angle_beta   90.00
_cell.angle_gamma   90.00
#
_symmetry.space_group_name_H-M   'P 1'
#
loop_
_entity.id
_entity.type
_entity.pdbx_description
1 polymer ?
#
loop_
_entity_poly.entity_id
_entity_poly.type
_entity_poly.pdbx_seq_one_letter_code
_entity_poly.pdbx_strand_id
1 'polypeptide(L)'
;MTPAFTIDDAAAHALHRSLNDGTSVNVTTTGANGATGDLGVASSLRWSGPASLTLAAYRHVSVTSGTTIANDGTGNLTLRADASGIDNGGSVTSDGTIDWSKSTGIVGALYDMNGSYNPGTIVANSAWTAAPYSGLIAQVTGYKLVNSVGDLQNIALDLGGAYALGKDLDASATDTSFAFSSLGNATTPFSGQFDGMRHVIDRFTQFDQSSTGQPAMGLFGAIGPTGVVRNVGMTNARVVTNFYFPSGLPLGILAGANHGVITYAYTTGGRGSGAFEGAVLGGLVGYNDGLIERSWSSAFVGSAGLLGGLVGGNGGTIVQSYATGTVSGGYHGSGGGLVGANGGTISQSYATGQVSGPFSAGGLAQSNTGLIEQSFASGEVLGPILQGPDYGTYGGIVAYQGLPAGVPLASNVYWDKETTTRTKSSGYGAQLPASNGLTTAQMSNPASFDASWDFSETGTWVIPTGATHPILRWQLAP
;
A
#
# COMPACT_ATOMS: atom_id res chain seq x y z
N MET A 1 -30.56 6.23 -18.07
CA MET A 1 -29.66 6.93 -17.13
C MET A 1 -30.48 7.97 -16.40
N THR A 2 -30.37 8.03 -15.08
CA THR A 2 -31.13 8.97 -14.25
C THR A 2 -30.45 10.34 -14.29
N PRO A 3 -31.05 11.38 -14.90
CA PRO A 3 -30.38 12.67 -15.08
C PRO A 3 -30.05 13.38 -13.75
N ALA A 4 -30.98 13.36 -12.81
CA ALA A 4 -30.89 13.82 -11.42
C ALA A 4 -31.92 13.02 -10.62
N PHE A 5 -31.78 12.95 -9.29
CA PHE A 5 -32.68 12.14 -8.47
C PHE A 5 -32.90 12.73 -7.09
N THR A 6 -34.10 12.52 -6.54
CA THR A 6 -34.41 12.83 -5.15
C THR A 6 -35.00 11.59 -4.50
N ILE A 7 -34.42 11.17 -3.38
CA ILE A 7 -34.97 10.13 -2.53
C ILE A 7 -36.08 10.78 -1.69
N ASP A 8 -37.29 10.74 -2.26
CA ASP A 8 -38.54 11.07 -1.58
C ASP A 8 -39.06 9.90 -0.73
N ASP A 9 -40.27 10.02 -0.17
CA ASP A 9 -40.84 8.99 0.70
C ASP A 9 -41.01 7.64 -0.01
N ALA A 10 -41.40 7.64 -1.28
CA ALA A 10 -41.61 6.42 -2.04
C ALA A 10 -40.29 5.72 -2.35
N ALA A 11 -39.29 6.48 -2.78
CA ALA A 11 -37.93 5.98 -3.01
C ALA A 11 -37.28 5.49 -1.71
N ALA A 12 -37.42 6.23 -0.61
CA ALA A 12 -36.92 5.83 0.70
C ALA A 12 -37.53 4.51 1.18
N HIS A 13 -38.85 4.32 1.02
CA HIS A 13 -39.50 3.04 1.33
C HIS A 13 -38.98 1.88 0.48
N ALA A 14 -38.74 2.11 -0.82
CA ALA A 14 -38.18 1.08 -1.69
C ALA A 14 -36.75 0.69 -1.28
N LEU A 15 -35.90 1.68 -1.02
CA LEU A 15 -34.53 1.48 -0.54
C LEU A 15 -34.51 0.76 0.81
N HIS A 16 -35.36 1.19 1.75
CA HIS A 16 -35.49 0.58 3.07
C HIS A 16 -35.77 -0.93 2.96
N ARG A 17 -36.71 -1.34 2.12
CA ARG A 17 -37.02 -2.77 1.92
C ARG A 17 -35.81 -3.51 1.37
N SER A 18 -35.23 -3.04 0.26
CA SER A 18 -34.06 -3.67 -0.36
C SER A 18 -32.89 -3.85 0.61
N LEU A 19 -32.57 -2.81 1.37
CA LEU A 19 -31.46 -2.82 2.32
C LEU A 19 -31.71 -3.76 3.51
N ASN A 20 -32.95 -3.82 4.02
CA ASN A 20 -33.32 -4.75 5.09
C ASN A 20 -33.45 -6.20 4.60
N ASP A 21 -33.74 -6.41 3.32
CA ASP A 21 -33.68 -7.73 2.66
C ASP A 21 -32.23 -8.17 2.35
N GLY A 22 -31.23 -7.38 2.75
CA GLY A 22 -29.80 -7.70 2.62
C GLY A 22 -29.19 -7.32 1.26
N THR A 23 -29.93 -6.62 0.40
CA THR A 23 -29.45 -6.22 -0.94
C THR A 23 -28.81 -4.84 -0.88
N SER A 24 -27.50 -4.75 -1.12
CA SER A 24 -26.78 -3.48 -1.29
C SER A 24 -27.30 -2.72 -2.53
N VAL A 25 -27.43 -1.40 -2.41
CA VAL A 25 -28.02 -0.55 -3.45
C VAL A 25 -27.06 0.55 -3.88
N ASN A 26 -26.92 0.72 -5.19
CA ASN A 26 -26.20 1.83 -5.81
C ASN A 26 -27.18 2.72 -6.58
N VAL A 27 -27.34 3.96 -6.15
CA VAL A 27 -28.11 4.99 -6.84
C VAL A 27 -27.15 5.92 -7.55
N THR A 28 -27.27 6.05 -8.87
CA THR A 28 -26.36 6.86 -9.68
C THR A 28 -27.11 7.85 -10.56
N THR A 29 -26.71 9.11 -10.53
CA THR A 29 -27.18 10.15 -11.46
C THR A 29 -26.07 10.52 -12.45
N THR A 30 -26.44 11.02 -13.63
CA THR A 30 -25.48 11.19 -14.75
C THR A 30 -25.43 12.59 -15.35
N GLY A 31 -26.27 13.53 -14.91
CA GLY A 31 -26.36 14.86 -15.54
C GLY A 31 -26.82 14.82 -17.00
N ALA A 32 -27.37 13.69 -17.47
CA ALA A 32 -27.79 13.54 -18.86
C ALA A 32 -28.86 14.58 -19.24
N ASN A 33 -28.97 14.89 -20.53
CA ASN A 33 -29.94 15.85 -21.05
C ASN A 33 -29.81 17.27 -20.47
N GLY A 34 -28.60 17.67 -20.05
CA GLY A 34 -28.33 19.00 -19.49
C GLY A 34 -28.85 19.18 -18.06
N ALA A 35 -29.25 18.10 -17.38
CA ALA A 35 -29.59 18.14 -15.96
C ALA A 35 -28.34 18.38 -15.11
N THR A 36 -28.54 18.87 -13.88
CA THR A 36 -27.43 19.17 -12.97
C THR A 36 -26.66 17.93 -12.54
N GLY A 37 -27.31 16.76 -12.54
CA GLY A 37 -26.67 15.54 -12.03
C GLY A 37 -26.74 15.39 -10.52
N ASP A 38 -27.55 16.18 -9.83
CA ASP A 38 -27.60 16.17 -8.37
C ASP A 38 -28.46 15.00 -7.84
N LEU A 39 -28.11 14.52 -6.64
CA LEU A 39 -28.79 13.47 -5.90
C LEU A 39 -29.13 14.00 -4.49
N GLY A 40 -30.42 14.25 -4.24
CA GLY A 40 -30.91 14.71 -2.95
C GLY A 40 -31.54 13.60 -2.11
N VAL A 41 -31.38 13.67 -0.79
CA VAL A 41 -32.09 12.84 0.19
C VAL A 41 -33.07 13.73 0.96
N ALA A 42 -34.36 13.53 0.72
CA ALA A 42 -35.43 14.34 1.31
C ALA A 42 -36.22 13.59 2.40
N SER A 43 -36.07 12.26 2.46
CA SER A 43 -36.79 11.39 3.39
C SER A 43 -35.83 10.47 4.14
N SER A 44 -36.13 10.22 5.41
CA SER A 44 -35.25 9.44 6.30
C SER A 44 -35.15 7.97 5.88
N LEU A 45 -33.98 7.38 6.05
CA LEU A 45 -33.67 6.01 5.68
C LEU A 45 -32.90 5.31 6.81
N ARG A 46 -33.40 4.18 7.29
CA ARG A 46 -32.75 3.35 8.31
C ARG A 46 -32.80 1.87 7.93
N TRP A 47 -31.73 1.12 8.19
CA TRP A 47 -31.72 -0.34 8.03
C TRP A 47 -30.76 -1.01 9.03
N SER A 48 -30.96 -2.30 9.31
CA SER A 48 -30.19 -3.02 10.36
C SER A 48 -29.31 -4.17 9.83
N GLY A 49 -29.27 -4.37 8.51
CA GLY A 49 -28.50 -5.42 7.85
C GLY A 49 -27.07 -5.02 7.41
N PRO A 50 -26.33 -5.96 6.80
CA PRO A 50 -24.99 -5.72 6.25
C PRO A 50 -25.00 -5.02 4.88
N ALA A 51 -26.19 -4.86 4.27
CA ALA A 51 -26.33 -4.20 2.98
C ALA A 51 -25.73 -2.79 3.02
N SER A 52 -25.01 -2.41 1.96
CA SER A 52 -24.42 -1.08 1.83
C SER A 52 -25.22 -0.21 0.87
N LEU A 53 -25.19 1.10 1.09
CA LEU A 53 -25.84 2.09 0.23
C LEU A 53 -24.79 3.01 -0.39
N THR A 54 -24.79 3.13 -1.71
CA THR A 54 -24.01 4.14 -2.42
C THR A 54 -24.93 5.12 -3.11
N LEU A 55 -24.76 6.41 -2.81
CA LEU A 55 -25.41 7.54 -3.47
C LEU A 55 -24.33 8.27 -4.28
N ALA A 56 -24.26 7.97 -5.58
CA ALA A 56 -23.27 8.51 -6.50
C ALA A 56 -23.93 9.57 -7.40
N ALA A 57 -23.81 10.84 -7.01
CA ALA A 57 -24.22 11.94 -7.85
C ALA A 57 -23.20 12.21 -8.95
N TYR A 58 -23.65 12.62 -10.13
CA TYR A 58 -22.75 13.19 -11.13
C TYR A 58 -22.07 14.46 -10.62
N ARG A 59 -22.75 15.26 -9.80
CA ARG A 59 -22.22 16.54 -9.30
C ARG A 59 -22.44 16.77 -7.80
N HIS A 60 -23.66 16.65 -7.28
CA HIS A 60 -23.90 17.05 -5.88
C HIS A 60 -24.71 16.02 -5.13
N VAL A 61 -24.26 15.63 -3.94
CA VAL A 61 -25.07 14.86 -2.99
C VAL A 61 -25.52 15.79 -1.86
N SER A 62 -26.83 15.86 -1.62
CA SER A 62 -27.39 16.67 -0.53
C SER A 62 -28.31 15.87 0.39
N VAL A 63 -28.25 16.14 1.70
CA VAL A 63 -29.19 15.61 2.70
C VAL A 63 -29.97 16.77 3.32
N THR A 64 -31.30 16.71 3.22
CA THR A 64 -32.18 17.81 3.63
C THR A 64 -32.31 17.88 5.16
N SER A 65 -32.54 19.08 5.70
CA SER A 65 -32.79 19.27 7.13
C SER A 65 -33.93 18.39 7.66
N GLY A 66 -33.79 17.88 8.89
CA GLY A 66 -34.74 16.96 9.51
C GLY A 66 -34.68 15.52 8.97
N THR A 67 -33.83 15.23 7.99
CA THR A 67 -33.65 13.88 7.43
C THR A 67 -32.52 13.13 8.15
N THR A 68 -32.73 11.84 8.43
CA THR A 68 -31.70 10.95 8.98
C THR A 68 -31.40 9.79 8.04
N ILE A 69 -30.12 9.56 7.74
CA ILE A 69 -29.63 8.32 7.13
C ILE A 69 -28.92 7.52 8.21
N ALA A 70 -29.34 6.28 8.47
CA ALA A 70 -28.81 5.48 9.57
C ALA A 70 -28.64 3.99 9.23
N ASN A 71 -27.63 3.37 9.83
CA ASN A 71 -27.49 1.92 9.85
C ASN A 71 -27.32 1.41 11.29
N ASP A 72 -27.98 0.30 11.61
CA ASP A 72 -27.89 -0.37 12.93
C ASP A 72 -27.20 -1.75 12.83
N GLY A 73 -26.58 -2.06 11.69
CA GLY A 73 -25.92 -3.33 11.39
C GLY A 73 -24.45 -3.16 11.02
N THR A 74 -24.02 -3.74 9.91
CA THR A 74 -22.63 -3.62 9.41
C THR A 74 -22.56 -2.93 8.04
N GLY A 75 -23.65 -2.28 7.63
CA GLY A 75 -23.78 -1.67 6.31
C GLY A 75 -22.96 -0.39 6.18
N ASN A 76 -22.33 -0.21 5.03
CA ASN A 76 -21.58 1.01 4.72
C ASN A 76 -22.47 2.03 4.00
N LEU A 77 -22.12 3.31 4.13
CA LEU A 77 -22.67 4.39 3.33
C LEU A 77 -21.56 5.06 2.52
N THR A 78 -21.82 5.27 1.24
CA THR A 78 -20.96 6.05 0.36
C THR A 78 -21.77 7.19 -0.25
N LEU A 79 -21.40 8.42 0.07
CA LEU A 79 -21.90 9.63 -0.60
C LEU A 79 -20.82 10.08 -1.56
N ARG A 80 -21.05 10.04 -2.88
CA ARG A 80 -20.04 10.37 -3.88
C ARG A 80 -20.56 11.45 -4.81
N ALA A 81 -19.89 12.60 -4.83
CA ALA A 81 -20.28 13.76 -5.63
C ALA A 81 -19.64 13.80 -7.04
N ASP A 82 -18.94 12.74 -7.42
CA ASP A 82 -18.34 12.57 -8.74
C ASP A 82 -18.52 11.12 -9.22
N ALA A 83 -19.71 10.80 -9.71
CA ALA A 83 -20.01 9.47 -10.26
C ALA A 83 -19.24 9.16 -11.56
N SER A 84 -18.67 10.17 -12.21
CA SER A 84 -18.02 10.04 -13.54
C SER A 84 -16.49 10.07 -13.51
N GLY A 85 -15.86 10.27 -12.36
CA GLY A 85 -14.40 10.42 -12.25
C GLY A 85 -13.90 11.76 -12.84
N ILE A 86 -14.70 12.81 -12.81
CA ILE A 86 -14.34 14.15 -13.30
C ILE A 86 -14.46 15.16 -12.17
N ASP A 87 -13.51 16.08 -12.10
CA ASP A 87 -13.65 17.27 -11.26
C ASP A 87 -14.65 18.22 -11.93
N ASN A 88 -15.83 18.37 -11.32
CA ASN A 88 -16.88 19.29 -11.77
C ASN A 88 -17.41 20.21 -10.65
N GLY A 89 -16.62 20.40 -9.58
CA GLY A 89 -17.05 21.16 -8.41
C GLY A 89 -17.94 20.36 -7.46
N GLY A 90 -17.90 19.04 -7.56
CA GLY A 90 -18.84 18.16 -6.90
C GLY A 90 -18.72 18.22 -5.39
N SER A 91 -19.85 18.37 -4.71
CA SER A 91 -19.90 18.63 -3.27
C SER A 91 -20.78 17.61 -2.54
N VAL A 92 -20.48 17.32 -1.27
CA VAL A 92 -21.35 16.53 -0.38
C VAL A 92 -21.79 17.43 0.76
N THR A 93 -23.08 17.77 0.81
CA THR A 93 -23.63 18.64 1.85
C THR A 93 -24.78 17.97 2.58
N SER A 94 -24.92 18.25 3.87
CA SER A 94 -25.95 17.68 4.71
C SER A 94 -26.35 18.71 5.75
N ASP A 95 -27.64 19.02 5.78
CA ASP A 95 -28.30 19.74 6.88
C ASP A 95 -29.06 18.76 7.79
N GLY A 96 -28.93 17.47 7.52
CA GLY A 96 -29.57 16.36 8.24
C GLY A 96 -28.63 15.67 9.23
N THR A 97 -28.95 14.41 9.52
CA THR A 97 -28.17 13.54 10.41
C THR A 97 -27.69 12.28 9.67
N ILE A 98 -26.41 11.97 9.82
CA ILE A 98 -25.83 10.65 9.48
C ILE A 98 -25.57 9.93 10.81
N ASP A 99 -26.36 8.89 11.08
CA ASP A 99 -26.34 8.14 12.34
C ASP A 99 -25.79 6.72 12.14
N TRP A 100 -24.51 6.55 12.46
CA TRP A 100 -23.80 5.28 12.50
C TRP A 100 -23.55 4.79 13.94
N SER A 101 -24.25 5.35 14.93
CA SER A 101 -24.02 5.11 16.36
C SER A 101 -24.18 3.65 16.79
N LYS A 102 -24.98 2.87 16.05
CA LYS A 102 -25.23 1.45 16.27
C LYS A 102 -24.62 0.55 15.20
N SER A 103 -24.00 1.14 14.17
CA SER A 103 -23.36 0.39 13.09
C SER A 103 -21.92 0.04 13.44
N THR A 104 -21.44 -1.10 12.93
CA THR A 104 -20.01 -1.40 12.83
C THR A 104 -19.45 -1.10 11.43
N GLY A 105 -20.32 -0.72 10.48
CA GLY A 105 -19.92 -0.26 9.14
C GLY A 105 -19.32 1.14 9.17
N ILE A 106 -19.01 1.66 7.98
CA ILE A 106 -18.33 2.95 7.78
C ILE A 106 -19.11 3.88 6.86
N VAL A 107 -18.80 5.18 6.94
CA VAL A 107 -19.34 6.20 6.05
C VAL A 107 -18.20 6.91 5.33
N GLY A 108 -18.24 6.92 4.00
CA GLY A 108 -17.35 7.71 3.15
C GLY A 108 -18.12 8.79 2.40
N ALA A 109 -17.71 10.04 2.54
CA ALA A 109 -18.21 11.16 1.74
C ALA A 109 -17.11 11.65 0.79
N LEU A 110 -17.26 11.45 -0.50
CA LEU A 110 -16.27 11.78 -1.53
C LEU A 110 -16.73 13.01 -2.31
N TYR A 111 -15.92 14.07 -2.27
CA TYR A 111 -16.21 15.37 -2.89
C TYR A 111 -14.97 15.89 -3.62
N ASP A 112 -15.16 16.68 -4.67
CA ASP A 112 -14.04 17.22 -5.45
C ASP A 112 -13.18 18.17 -4.60
N MET A 113 -11.88 18.26 -4.90
CA MET A 113 -10.95 19.13 -4.14
C MET A 113 -11.37 20.60 -4.12
N ASN A 114 -12.03 21.08 -5.18
CA ASN A 114 -12.60 22.42 -5.31
C ASN A 114 -14.09 22.48 -4.89
N GLY A 115 -14.67 21.36 -4.47
CA GLY A 115 -16.01 21.24 -3.91
C GLY A 115 -16.04 21.57 -2.42
N SER A 116 -17.20 21.33 -1.81
CA SER A 116 -17.46 21.56 -0.39
C SER A 116 -17.94 20.29 0.30
N TYR A 117 -17.54 20.15 1.56
CA TYR A 117 -18.02 19.11 2.46
C TYR A 117 -18.64 19.73 3.71
N ASN A 118 -19.94 19.48 3.90
CA ASN A 118 -20.67 19.79 5.13
C ASN A 118 -21.40 18.53 5.58
N PRO A 119 -20.95 17.81 6.62
CA PRO A 119 -21.57 16.55 7.04
C PRO A 119 -22.90 16.70 7.78
N GLY A 120 -23.26 17.91 8.21
CA GLY A 120 -24.38 18.10 9.14
C GLY A 120 -24.09 17.45 10.48
N THR A 121 -25.09 16.80 11.08
CA THR A 121 -24.91 16.08 12.34
C THR A 121 -24.39 14.67 12.09
N ILE A 122 -23.21 14.34 12.63
CA ILE A 122 -22.67 12.99 12.63
C ILE A 122 -22.83 12.37 14.01
N VAL A 123 -23.40 11.16 14.06
CA VAL A 123 -23.43 10.34 15.27
C VAL A 123 -22.67 9.04 14.99
N ALA A 124 -21.42 8.96 15.45
CA ALA A 124 -20.57 7.78 15.28
C ALA A 124 -20.74 6.80 16.45
N ASN A 125 -20.45 5.51 16.21
CA ASN A 125 -20.43 4.48 17.23
C ASN A 125 -19.16 4.63 18.10
N SER A 126 -19.34 4.90 19.39
CA SER A 126 -18.23 5.08 20.34
C SER A 126 -17.43 3.81 20.60
N ALA A 127 -17.97 2.63 20.28
CA ALA A 127 -17.30 1.34 20.38
C ALA A 127 -16.73 0.86 19.03
N TRP A 128 -16.84 1.65 17.96
CA TRP A 128 -16.29 1.27 16.67
C TRP A 128 -14.77 1.21 16.72
N THR A 129 -14.21 0.16 16.12
CA THR A 129 -12.78 0.01 15.90
C THR A 129 -12.54 -0.33 14.44
N ALA A 130 -11.49 0.22 13.85
CA ALA A 130 -11.09 -0.11 12.48
C ALA A 130 -10.87 -1.62 12.34
N ALA A 131 -11.35 -2.19 11.23
CA ALA A 131 -11.09 -3.59 10.92
C ALA A 131 -9.57 -3.80 10.78
N PRO A 132 -9.03 -4.97 11.20
CA PRO A 132 -7.61 -5.27 11.04
C PRO A 132 -7.13 -5.04 9.60
N TYR A 133 -5.93 -4.47 9.46
CA TYR A 133 -5.29 -4.13 8.18
C TYR A 133 -6.00 -3.08 7.32
N SER A 134 -7.13 -2.52 7.77
CA SER A 134 -7.89 -1.58 6.95
C SER A 134 -7.19 -0.25 6.77
N GLY A 135 -6.34 0.20 7.69
CA GLY A 135 -5.78 1.56 7.66
C GLY A 135 -6.84 2.66 7.81
N LEU A 136 -8.04 2.35 8.34
CA LEU A 136 -9.03 3.36 8.67
C LEU A 136 -8.71 3.99 10.03
N ILE A 137 -8.83 5.32 10.12
CA ILE A 137 -8.60 6.07 11.36
C ILE A 137 -9.90 6.54 12.02
N ALA A 138 -11.02 6.54 11.28
CA ALA A 138 -12.33 6.96 11.74
C ALA A 138 -13.44 6.17 11.05
N GLN A 139 -14.62 6.10 11.70
CA GLN A 139 -15.81 5.44 11.15
C GLN A 139 -16.45 6.26 10.02
N VAL A 140 -16.40 7.59 10.13
CA VAL A 140 -17.00 8.53 9.19
C VAL A 140 -15.89 9.46 8.68
N THR A 141 -15.68 9.46 7.36
CA THR A 141 -14.59 10.24 6.74
C THR A 141 -15.10 10.97 5.50
N GLY A 142 -14.77 12.27 5.42
CA GLY A 142 -14.90 13.06 4.20
C GLY A 142 -13.57 13.06 3.44
N TYR A 143 -13.59 12.62 2.18
CA TYR A 143 -12.43 12.53 1.30
C TYR A 143 -12.51 13.56 0.18
N LYS A 144 -11.42 14.34 0.04
CA LYS A 144 -11.16 15.15 -1.15
C LYS A 144 -10.72 14.23 -2.30
N LEU A 145 -11.45 14.26 -3.41
CA LEU A 145 -11.20 13.42 -4.57
C LEU A 145 -10.00 13.92 -5.36
N VAL A 146 -9.11 12.98 -5.70
CA VAL A 146 -7.94 13.18 -6.55
C VAL A 146 -8.28 12.60 -7.93
N ASN A 147 -8.54 13.47 -8.90
CA ASN A 147 -8.99 13.08 -10.24
C ASN A 147 -7.98 13.45 -11.35
N SER A 148 -6.92 14.17 -11.01
CA SER A 148 -5.87 14.61 -11.92
C SER A 148 -4.50 14.66 -11.23
N VAL A 149 -3.43 14.76 -12.02
CA VAL A 149 -2.07 15.00 -11.50
C VAL A 149 -2.00 16.37 -10.79
N GLY A 150 -2.80 17.34 -11.23
CA GLY A 150 -2.93 18.62 -10.55
C GLY A 150 -3.50 18.47 -9.14
N ASP A 151 -4.58 17.70 -8.99
CA ASP A 151 -5.16 17.38 -7.67
C ASP A 151 -4.15 16.64 -6.80
N LEU A 152 -3.44 15.66 -7.39
CA LEU A 152 -2.40 14.91 -6.69
C LEU A 152 -1.33 15.85 -6.13
N GLN A 153 -0.88 16.83 -6.92
CA GLN A 153 0.08 17.84 -6.45
C GLN A 153 -0.52 18.78 -5.40
N ASN A 154 -1.81 19.11 -5.49
CA ASN A 154 -2.53 19.97 -4.54
C ASN A 154 -2.65 19.36 -3.13
N ILE A 155 -2.39 18.06 -2.95
CA ILE A 155 -2.25 17.46 -1.61
C ILE A 155 -1.17 18.17 -0.80
N ALA A 156 -0.13 18.71 -1.45
CA ALA A 156 0.93 19.47 -0.78
C ALA A 156 0.44 20.76 -0.09
N LEU A 157 -0.76 21.25 -0.43
CA LEU A 157 -1.37 22.43 0.19
C LEU A 157 -2.01 22.13 1.56
N ASP A 158 -2.33 20.87 1.84
CA ASP A 158 -2.96 20.42 3.09
C ASP A 158 -2.54 18.97 3.41
N LEU A 159 -1.30 18.81 3.88
CA LEU A 159 -0.72 17.50 4.20
C LEU A 159 -1.43 16.74 5.33
N GLY A 160 -2.35 17.38 6.06
CA GLY A 160 -3.19 16.76 7.09
C GLY A 160 -4.57 16.30 6.59
N GLY A 161 -4.90 16.56 5.33
CA GLY A 161 -6.21 16.25 4.75
C GLY A 161 -6.46 14.75 4.54
N ALA A 162 -7.74 14.41 4.30
CA ALA A 162 -8.16 13.08 3.87
C ALA A 162 -8.47 13.11 2.37
N TYR A 163 -7.82 12.22 1.63
CA TYR A 163 -7.81 12.18 0.17
C TYR A 163 -8.18 10.78 -0.32
N ALA A 164 -8.90 10.72 -1.43
CA ALA A 164 -9.17 9.46 -2.12
C ALA A 164 -8.97 9.60 -3.63
N LEU A 165 -8.38 8.60 -4.29
CA LEU A 165 -8.42 8.56 -5.76
C LEU A 165 -9.87 8.39 -6.21
N GLY A 166 -10.33 9.26 -7.12
CA GLY A 166 -11.66 9.12 -7.71
C GLY A 166 -11.71 8.15 -8.89
N LYS A 167 -10.54 7.90 -9.50
CA LYS A 167 -10.35 6.99 -10.63
C LYS A 167 -8.88 6.60 -10.74
N ASP A 168 -8.60 5.69 -11.66
CA ASP A 168 -7.23 5.46 -12.12
C ASP A 168 -6.67 6.73 -12.75
N LEU A 169 -5.45 7.08 -12.36
CA LEU A 169 -4.78 8.31 -12.76
C LEU A 169 -3.61 8.01 -13.69
N ASP A 170 -3.66 8.52 -14.92
CA ASP A 170 -2.48 8.57 -15.80
C ASP A 170 -1.59 9.74 -15.38
N ALA A 171 -0.42 9.43 -14.81
CA ALA A 171 0.58 10.38 -14.35
C ALA A 171 1.75 10.55 -15.34
N SER A 172 1.63 10.10 -16.59
CA SER A 172 2.70 10.18 -17.60
C SER A 172 3.19 11.61 -17.87
N ALA A 173 2.35 12.62 -17.65
CA ALA A 173 2.76 14.03 -17.74
C ALA A 173 3.92 14.38 -16.79
N THR A 174 4.13 13.61 -15.71
CA THR A 174 5.26 13.79 -14.79
C THR A 174 6.63 13.48 -15.40
N ASP A 175 6.67 12.72 -16.51
CA ASP A 175 7.90 12.43 -17.26
C ASP A 175 8.28 13.57 -18.23
N THR A 176 7.30 14.36 -18.71
CA THR A 176 7.50 15.25 -19.87
C THR A 176 7.22 16.73 -19.60
N SER A 177 6.15 17.04 -18.86
CA SER A 177 5.55 18.39 -18.87
C SER A 177 5.05 18.86 -17.51
N PHE A 178 5.11 18.01 -16.49
CA PHE A 178 4.67 18.33 -15.13
C PHE A 178 5.79 18.01 -14.14
N ALA A 179 6.42 19.03 -13.57
CA ALA A 179 7.47 18.84 -12.58
C ALA A 179 6.86 18.53 -11.21
N PHE A 180 6.63 17.23 -10.92
CA PHE A 180 6.04 16.82 -9.65
C PHE A 180 7.03 16.98 -8.48
N SER A 181 6.52 17.52 -7.38
CA SER A 181 7.22 17.62 -6.11
C SER A 181 6.61 16.62 -5.12
N SER A 182 7.46 15.78 -4.52
CA SER A 182 7.05 14.80 -3.52
C SER A 182 6.16 15.41 -2.43
N LEU A 183 5.15 14.66 -2.02
CA LEU A 183 4.17 15.07 -1.01
C LEU A 183 4.78 14.94 0.39
N GLY A 184 4.95 16.07 1.06
CA GLY A 184 5.60 16.13 2.37
C GLY A 184 7.12 15.88 2.32
N ASN A 185 7.80 16.21 3.41
CA ASN A 185 9.24 16.01 3.60
C ASN A 185 9.55 15.72 5.07
N ALA A 186 10.82 15.50 5.42
CA ALA A 186 11.21 15.15 6.79
C ALA A 186 10.80 16.20 7.85
N THR A 187 10.73 17.48 7.49
CA THR A 187 10.32 18.57 8.40
C THR A 187 8.80 18.73 8.48
N THR A 188 8.12 18.58 7.34
CA THR A 188 6.66 18.68 7.21
C THR A 188 6.15 17.45 6.47
N PRO A 189 6.01 16.31 7.16
CA PRO A 189 5.61 15.06 6.52
C PRO A 189 4.11 15.05 6.24
N PHE A 190 3.67 14.17 5.34
CA PHE A 190 2.25 13.88 5.16
C PHE A 190 1.68 13.24 6.43
N SER A 191 0.69 13.87 7.05
CA SER A 191 0.12 13.45 8.33
C SER A 191 -1.36 13.05 8.24
N GLY A 192 -1.96 13.20 7.06
CA GLY A 192 -3.36 12.88 6.77
C GLY A 192 -3.59 11.44 6.30
N GLN A 193 -4.68 11.23 5.57
CA GLN A 193 -5.06 9.93 5.02
C GLN A 193 -5.11 9.99 3.48
N PHE A 194 -4.47 9.05 2.81
CA PHE A 194 -4.55 8.86 1.37
C PHE A 194 -5.07 7.46 1.07
N ASP A 195 -6.24 7.38 0.46
CA ASP A 195 -6.88 6.13 0.10
C ASP A 195 -6.95 5.98 -1.42
N GLY A 196 -6.24 5.02 -1.98
CA GLY A 196 -6.36 4.76 -3.41
C GLY A 196 -7.74 4.23 -3.81
N MET A 197 -8.59 3.79 -2.87
CA MET A 197 -9.89 3.19 -3.18
C MET A 197 -9.79 2.07 -4.23
N ARG A 198 -8.63 1.38 -4.25
CA ARG A 198 -8.22 0.35 -5.24
C ARG A 198 -7.94 0.87 -6.66
N HIS A 199 -7.88 2.18 -6.85
CA HIS A 199 -7.38 2.79 -8.06
C HIS A 199 -5.85 2.80 -8.11
N VAL A 200 -5.33 3.01 -9.32
CA VAL A 200 -3.90 3.11 -9.57
C VAL A 200 -3.48 4.51 -10.00
N ILE A 201 -2.22 4.84 -9.72
CA ILE A 201 -1.49 5.95 -10.34
C ILE A 201 -0.50 5.32 -11.32
N ASP A 202 -0.79 5.42 -12.61
CA ASP A 202 -0.01 4.79 -13.68
C ASP A 202 1.04 5.75 -14.27
N ARG A 203 2.22 5.23 -14.62
CA ARG A 203 3.30 5.95 -15.32
C ARG A 203 3.82 7.20 -14.60
N PHE A 204 3.73 7.23 -13.28
CA PHE A 204 4.32 8.28 -12.46
C PHE A 204 5.85 8.28 -12.56
N THR A 205 6.46 9.43 -12.81
CA THR A 205 7.91 9.62 -12.82
C THR A 205 8.32 10.70 -11.83
N GLN A 206 9.18 10.35 -10.88
CA GLN A 206 9.82 11.31 -9.98
C GLN A 206 11.26 11.55 -10.41
N PHE A 207 11.59 12.81 -10.69
CA PHE A 207 12.96 13.26 -10.88
C PHE A 207 13.53 13.87 -9.60
N ASP A 208 14.84 13.75 -9.39
CA ASP A 208 15.54 14.53 -8.39
C ASP A 208 15.63 16.00 -8.83
N GLN A 209 15.17 16.91 -7.96
CA GLN A 209 15.30 18.33 -8.21
C GLN A 209 16.51 18.84 -7.42
N SER A 210 17.63 19.07 -8.10
CA SER A 210 18.86 19.57 -7.49
C SER A 210 18.71 20.99 -6.96
N SER A 211 18.38 21.13 -5.69
CA SER A 211 18.84 22.27 -4.89
C SER A 211 18.54 22.02 -3.41
N THR A 212 19.59 21.68 -2.66
CA THR A 212 19.73 21.85 -1.21
C THR A 212 18.69 21.20 -0.28
N GLY A 213 19.11 20.15 0.44
CA GLY A 213 18.38 19.58 1.59
C GLY A 213 17.79 18.21 1.29
N GLN A 214 18.65 17.18 1.30
CA GLN A 214 18.40 15.75 1.13
C GLN A 214 16.92 15.31 1.28
N PRO A 215 16.10 15.37 0.21
CA PRO A 215 14.73 14.90 0.32
C PRO A 215 14.72 13.39 0.19
N ALA A 216 14.08 12.72 1.14
CA ALA A 216 13.50 11.42 0.88
C ALA A 216 12.56 11.55 -0.35
N MET A 217 12.66 10.65 -1.33
CA MET A 217 11.93 10.78 -2.61
C MET A 217 11.00 9.61 -2.90
N GLY A 218 9.84 9.96 -3.47
CA GLY A 218 8.77 9.09 -3.96
C GLY A 218 7.56 9.94 -4.34
N LEU A 219 6.38 9.33 -4.50
CA LEU A 219 5.12 10.09 -4.50
C LEU A 219 5.03 10.92 -3.20
N PHE A 220 5.27 10.27 -2.06
CA PHE A 220 5.47 10.92 -0.77
C PHE A 220 6.96 11.08 -0.50
N GLY A 221 7.36 12.27 -0.05
CA GLY A 221 8.73 12.46 0.41
C GLY A 221 8.90 11.79 1.77
N ALA A 222 8.01 12.14 2.71
CA ALA A 222 7.89 11.48 4.00
C ALA A 222 6.42 11.33 4.41
N ILE A 223 6.05 10.13 4.84
CA ILE A 223 4.79 9.86 5.55
C ILE A 223 5.10 9.94 7.05
N GLY A 224 4.38 10.80 7.76
CA GLY A 224 4.58 11.08 9.19
C GLY A 224 3.88 10.06 10.10
N PRO A 225 4.09 10.12 11.42
CA PRO A 225 3.59 9.12 12.36
C PRO A 225 2.07 8.92 12.39
N THR A 226 1.30 9.94 12.02
CA THR A 226 -0.17 9.86 11.91
C THR A 226 -0.64 9.59 10.48
N GLY A 227 0.27 9.65 9.51
CA GLY A 227 -0.04 9.50 8.10
C GLY A 227 -0.44 8.08 7.76
N VAL A 228 -1.50 7.92 6.97
CA VAL A 228 -1.96 6.63 6.48
C VAL A 228 -2.10 6.64 4.97
N VAL A 229 -1.41 5.72 4.30
CA VAL A 229 -1.51 5.49 2.85
C VAL A 229 -2.03 4.09 2.62
N ARG A 230 -3.18 3.96 1.94
CA ARG A 230 -3.84 2.67 1.76
C ARG A 230 -4.42 2.42 0.38
N ASN A 231 -4.58 1.14 0.03
CA ASN A 231 -5.33 0.68 -1.15
C ASN A 231 -4.91 1.34 -2.48
N VAL A 232 -3.63 1.61 -2.67
CA VAL A 232 -3.11 2.32 -3.86
C VAL A 232 -2.07 1.51 -4.61
N GLY A 233 -2.23 1.42 -5.92
CA GLY A 233 -1.19 0.92 -6.82
C GLY A 233 -0.44 2.04 -7.51
N MET A 234 0.88 1.98 -7.57
CA MET A 234 1.68 2.79 -8.47
C MET A 234 2.25 1.90 -9.57
N THR A 235 1.64 1.97 -10.76
CA THR A 235 1.98 1.07 -11.87
C THR A 235 2.89 1.76 -12.88
N ASN A 236 3.80 1.00 -13.48
CA ASN A 236 4.74 1.51 -14.49
C ASN A 236 5.50 2.77 -14.03
N ALA A 237 5.72 2.90 -12.72
CA ALA A 237 6.26 4.09 -12.12
C ALA A 237 7.79 4.06 -12.12
N ARG A 238 8.39 5.25 -12.12
CA ARG A 238 9.84 5.43 -12.21
C ARG A 238 10.36 6.47 -11.24
N VAL A 239 11.44 6.14 -10.55
CA VAL A 239 12.28 7.13 -9.85
C VAL A 239 13.56 7.31 -10.65
N VAL A 240 13.90 8.56 -10.94
CA VAL A 240 15.07 8.96 -11.73
C VAL A 240 15.89 9.92 -10.91
N THR A 241 17.19 9.67 -10.85
CA THR A 241 18.15 10.53 -10.17
C THR A 241 19.31 10.84 -11.11
N ASN A 242 19.57 12.12 -11.37
CA ASN A 242 20.59 12.63 -12.28
C ASN A 242 21.82 13.19 -11.55
N PHE A 243 21.77 13.37 -10.23
CA PHE A 243 22.88 13.94 -9.44
C PHE A 243 23.61 12.89 -8.63
N TYR A 244 24.92 13.09 -8.41
CA TYR A 244 25.71 12.27 -7.49
C TYR A 244 25.41 12.67 -6.04
N PHE A 245 25.02 11.68 -5.22
CA PHE A 245 24.80 11.87 -3.78
C PHE A 245 25.78 11.00 -2.99
N PRO A 246 26.70 11.60 -2.22
CA PRO A 246 27.70 10.84 -1.45
C PRO A 246 27.12 10.12 -0.22
N SER A 247 25.83 10.31 0.13
CA SER A 247 25.20 9.62 1.25
C SER A 247 23.69 9.39 1.09
N GLY A 248 23.26 8.15 1.39
CA GLY A 248 22.14 7.82 2.27
C GLY A 248 20.72 8.27 1.93
N LEU A 249 20.47 8.87 0.76
CA LEU A 249 19.11 9.29 0.39
C LEU A 249 18.16 8.09 0.34
N PRO A 250 17.05 8.11 1.09
CA PRO A 250 16.05 7.06 1.01
C PRO A 250 15.12 7.33 -0.18
N LEU A 251 15.12 6.37 -1.11
CA LEU A 251 14.35 6.43 -2.36
C LEU A 251 13.36 5.27 -2.42
N GLY A 252 12.08 5.58 -2.64
CA GLY A 252 11.05 4.58 -2.91
C GLY A 252 10.02 5.12 -3.89
N ILE A 253 9.38 4.25 -4.67
CA ILE A 253 8.38 4.70 -5.65
C ILE A 253 7.19 5.37 -4.92
N LEU A 254 6.68 4.71 -3.87
CA LEU A 254 5.57 5.25 -3.09
C LEU A 254 6.04 6.31 -2.10
N ALA A 255 7.07 6.00 -1.32
CA ALA A 255 7.57 6.91 -0.31
C ALA A 255 9.10 6.89 -0.19
N GLY A 256 9.70 8.05 0.03
CA GLY A 256 11.09 8.12 0.45
C GLY A 256 11.25 7.57 1.87
N ALA A 257 10.52 8.15 2.83
CA ALA A 257 10.50 7.72 4.22
C ALA A 257 9.07 7.42 4.70
N ASN A 258 8.90 6.36 5.49
CA ASN A 258 7.66 6.03 6.17
C ASN A 258 7.85 5.98 7.68
N HIS A 259 7.14 6.84 8.40
CA HIS A 259 6.96 6.79 9.86
C HIS A 259 5.52 6.43 10.26
N GLY A 260 4.61 6.35 9.29
CA GLY A 260 3.18 6.09 9.50
C GLY A 260 2.78 4.67 9.10
N VAL A 261 1.57 4.53 8.53
CA VAL A 261 1.01 3.25 8.08
C VAL A 261 0.89 3.21 6.57
N ILE A 262 1.44 2.16 5.96
CA ILE A 262 1.21 1.79 4.56
C ILE A 262 0.54 0.41 4.55
N THR A 263 -0.68 0.33 4.00
CA THR A 263 -1.41 -0.94 3.91
C THR A 263 -2.06 -1.15 2.55
N TYR A 264 -2.04 -2.37 2.00
CA TYR A 264 -2.61 -2.64 0.68
C TYR A 264 -2.07 -1.73 -0.43
N ALA A 265 -0.78 -1.41 -0.37
CA ALA A 265 -0.11 -0.59 -1.36
C ALA A 265 0.85 -1.41 -2.22
N TYR A 266 1.00 -1.04 -3.48
CA TYR A 266 1.94 -1.73 -4.35
C TYR A 266 2.59 -0.89 -5.42
N THR A 267 3.75 -1.33 -5.90
CA THR A 267 4.50 -0.66 -6.97
C THR A 267 4.96 -1.61 -8.07
N THR A 268 4.88 -1.15 -9.32
CA THR A 268 5.50 -1.78 -10.50
C THR A 268 6.26 -0.74 -11.33
N GLY A 269 7.04 -1.19 -12.31
CA GLY A 269 7.96 -0.32 -13.06
C GLY A 269 9.37 -0.51 -12.55
N GLY A 270 10.07 0.57 -12.23
CA GLY A 270 11.41 0.44 -11.69
C GLY A 270 12.19 1.73 -11.62
N ARG A 271 13.39 1.64 -11.08
CA ARG A 271 14.30 2.78 -11.00
C ARG A 271 15.09 2.96 -12.31
N GLY A 272 15.13 4.19 -12.83
CA GLY A 272 15.99 4.56 -13.96
C GLY A 272 17.47 4.61 -13.59
N SER A 273 18.35 4.24 -14.52
CA SER A 273 19.80 4.16 -14.32
C SER A 273 20.45 5.52 -14.01
N GLY A 274 21.13 5.60 -12.87
CA GLY A 274 22.19 6.57 -12.58
C GLY A 274 23.24 5.88 -11.70
N ALA A 275 24.50 6.30 -11.77
CA ALA A 275 25.62 5.67 -11.06
C ALA A 275 25.64 6.09 -9.58
N PHE A 276 25.50 5.14 -8.64
CA PHE A 276 25.57 5.47 -7.22
C PHE A 276 26.32 4.46 -6.37
N GLU A 277 27.17 5.02 -5.52
CA GLU A 277 27.70 4.45 -4.30
C GLU A 277 26.91 5.11 -3.14
N GLY A 278 26.14 4.33 -2.37
CA GLY A 278 25.63 4.76 -1.05
C GLY A 278 24.15 5.15 -0.86
N ALA A 279 23.31 5.22 -1.90
CA ALA A 279 21.86 5.43 -1.72
C ALA A 279 21.15 4.19 -1.13
N VAL A 280 20.07 4.41 -0.38
CA VAL A 280 19.21 3.36 0.20
C VAL A 280 17.91 3.33 -0.59
N LEU A 281 17.66 2.24 -1.33
CA LEU A 281 16.55 2.18 -2.27
C LEU A 281 15.65 0.98 -2.04
N GLY A 282 14.35 1.23 -1.99
CA GLY A 282 13.30 0.21 -1.99
C GLY A 282 12.37 0.33 -3.19
N GLY A 283 11.81 -0.79 -3.65
CA GLY A 283 10.79 -0.77 -4.70
C GLY A 283 9.51 -0.05 -4.27
N LEU A 284 9.14 -0.11 -2.98
CA LEU A 284 7.99 0.58 -2.39
C LEU A 284 8.43 1.80 -1.57
N VAL A 285 9.29 1.58 -0.58
CA VAL A 285 9.73 2.62 0.37
C VAL A 285 11.26 2.67 0.48
N GLY A 286 11.85 3.85 0.49
CA GLY A 286 13.29 4.00 0.74
C GLY A 286 13.68 3.55 2.14
N TYR A 287 13.10 4.18 3.16
CA TYR A 287 13.34 3.87 4.57
C TYR A 287 12.03 3.75 5.36
N ASN A 288 11.88 2.69 6.14
CA ASN A 288 10.69 2.43 6.95
C ASN A 288 11.01 2.42 8.45
N ASP A 289 10.45 3.35 9.21
CA ASP A 289 10.35 3.33 10.68
C ASP A 289 8.92 3.08 11.17
N GLY A 290 7.93 3.10 10.25
CA GLY A 290 6.53 2.86 10.53
C GLY A 290 6.10 1.40 10.31
N LEU A 291 4.83 1.23 9.93
CA LEU A 291 4.21 -0.05 9.59
C LEU A 291 4.01 -0.14 8.08
N ILE A 292 4.50 -1.23 7.49
CA ILE A 292 4.14 -1.68 6.14
C ILE A 292 3.46 -3.04 6.28
N GLU A 293 2.20 -3.13 5.87
CA GLU A 293 1.44 -4.37 5.94
C GLU A 293 0.69 -4.66 4.65
N ARG A 294 0.52 -5.94 4.29
CA ARG A 294 -0.23 -6.37 3.10
C ARG A 294 0.13 -5.61 1.82
N SER A 295 1.42 -5.32 1.66
CA SER A 295 1.93 -4.45 0.60
C SER A 295 3.02 -5.16 -0.19
N TRP A 296 3.25 -4.75 -1.43
CA TRP A 296 4.19 -5.45 -2.28
C TRP A 296 4.87 -4.60 -3.34
N SER A 297 5.95 -5.12 -3.92
CA SER A 297 6.58 -4.52 -5.10
C SER A 297 7.02 -5.57 -6.11
N SER A 298 6.76 -5.31 -7.38
CA SER A 298 7.39 -6.02 -8.50
C SER A 298 8.33 -5.11 -9.29
N ALA A 299 8.68 -3.95 -8.73
CA ALA A 299 9.52 -2.97 -9.40
C ALA A 299 10.96 -3.48 -9.54
N PHE A 300 11.61 -3.14 -10.66
CA PHE A 300 13.05 -3.32 -10.80
C PHE A 300 13.81 -2.33 -9.92
N VAL A 301 14.72 -2.83 -9.11
CA VAL A 301 15.54 -2.04 -8.17
C VAL A 301 17.00 -2.25 -8.53
N GLY A 302 17.73 -1.19 -8.92
CA GLY A 302 19.14 -1.36 -9.24
C GLY A 302 20.02 -0.12 -9.34
N SER A 303 21.31 -0.38 -9.55
CA SER A 303 22.38 0.62 -9.74
C SER A 303 22.51 1.60 -8.56
N ALA A 304 22.46 1.10 -7.32
CA ALA A 304 22.66 1.89 -6.11
C ALA A 304 23.45 1.13 -5.03
N GLY A 305 23.71 1.78 -3.88
CA GLY A 305 24.53 1.24 -2.80
C GLY A 305 23.88 0.07 -2.06
N LEU A 306 22.74 0.33 -1.40
CA LEU A 306 22.00 -0.66 -0.63
C LEU A 306 20.56 -0.76 -1.15
N LEU A 307 20.18 -1.96 -1.57
CA LEU A 307 18.94 -2.20 -2.30
C LEU A 307 18.03 -3.20 -1.59
N GLY A 308 16.72 -2.92 -1.57
CA GLY A 308 15.69 -3.88 -1.19
C GLY A 308 14.57 -3.94 -2.22
N GLY A 309 14.07 -5.14 -2.53
CA GLY A 309 12.95 -5.27 -3.48
C GLY A 309 11.68 -4.56 -3.02
N LEU A 310 11.39 -4.54 -1.71
CA LEU A 310 10.29 -3.78 -1.11
C LEU A 310 10.79 -2.51 -0.41
N VAL A 311 11.75 -2.64 0.51
CA VAL A 311 12.22 -1.52 1.36
C VAL A 311 13.74 -1.42 1.36
N GLY A 312 14.31 -0.24 1.16
CA GLY A 312 15.77 -0.08 1.23
C GLY A 312 16.33 -0.34 2.62
N GLY A 313 15.83 0.36 3.64
CA GLY A 313 16.17 0.15 5.06
C GLY A 313 14.93 0.05 5.94
N ASN A 314 14.89 -0.93 6.83
CA ASN A 314 13.76 -1.16 7.75
C ASN A 314 14.19 -1.05 9.22
N GLY A 315 13.77 0.02 9.89
CA GLY A 315 13.77 0.17 11.35
C GLY A 315 12.43 -0.14 12.01
N GLY A 316 11.34 -0.17 11.22
CA GLY A 316 9.97 -0.40 11.67
C GLY A 316 9.50 -1.86 11.52
N THR A 317 8.22 -2.04 11.18
CA THR A 317 7.59 -3.35 10.99
C THR A 317 7.15 -3.57 9.55
N ILE A 318 7.52 -4.72 8.98
CA ILE A 318 7.03 -5.23 7.71
C ILE A 318 6.31 -6.55 8.00
N VAL A 319 5.02 -6.63 7.67
CA VAL A 319 4.20 -7.81 7.95
C VAL A 319 3.35 -8.19 6.74
N GLN A 320 3.20 -9.48 6.46
CA GLN A 320 2.34 -9.97 5.37
C GLN A 320 2.61 -9.26 4.03
N SER A 321 3.88 -9.04 3.71
CA SER A 321 4.30 -8.24 2.55
C SER A 321 5.29 -9.01 1.69
N TYR A 322 5.43 -8.63 0.41
CA TYR A 322 6.30 -9.39 -0.49
C TYR A 322 6.95 -8.58 -1.61
N ALA A 323 8.03 -9.13 -2.17
CA ALA A 323 8.72 -8.58 -3.32
C ALA A 323 8.97 -9.64 -4.40
N THR A 324 8.69 -9.28 -5.66
CA THR A 324 8.84 -10.16 -6.83
C THR A 324 9.76 -9.57 -7.91
N GLY A 325 10.07 -8.27 -7.81
CA GLY A 325 10.91 -7.56 -8.77
C GLY A 325 12.39 -7.91 -8.61
N THR A 326 13.14 -7.81 -9.71
CA THR A 326 14.58 -8.06 -9.71
C THR A 326 15.33 -6.94 -8.97
N VAL A 327 16.29 -7.35 -8.13
CA VAL A 327 17.23 -6.47 -7.44
C VAL A 327 18.63 -6.66 -8.05
N SER A 328 19.23 -5.60 -8.58
CA SER A 328 20.55 -5.62 -9.22
C SER A 328 21.47 -4.51 -8.71
N GLY A 329 22.45 -4.88 -7.89
CA GLY A 329 23.47 -3.98 -7.35
C GLY A 329 24.34 -3.28 -8.39
N GLY A 330 24.29 -3.69 -9.67
CA GLY A 330 25.21 -3.18 -10.68
C GLY A 330 26.67 -3.50 -10.32
N TYR A 331 27.60 -2.59 -10.61
CA TYR A 331 29.04 -2.81 -10.36
C TYR A 331 29.49 -2.57 -8.91
N HIS A 332 28.69 -1.85 -8.12
CA HIS A 332 29.12 -1.38 -6.80
C HIS A 332 28.12 -1.63 -5.66
N GLY A 333 26.96 -2.22 -5.96
CA GLY A 333 25.86 -2.37 -5.01
C GLY A 333 25.80 -3.72 -4.33
N SER A 334 24.96 -3.79 -3.29
CA SER A 334 24.51 -5.01 -2.65
C SER A 334 22.99 -4.97 -2.45
N GLY A 335 22.35 -6.13 -2.38
CA GLY A 335 20.88 -6.18 -2.36
C GLY A 335 20.29 -7.31 -1.54
N GLY A 336 19.09 -7.08 -1.01
CA GLY A 336 18.24 -8.12 -0.46
C GLY A 336 16.92 -8.19 -1.22
N GLY A 337 16.38 -9.38 -1.39
CA GLY A 337 15.18 -9.59 -2.21
C GLY A 337 13.94 -8.88 -1.64
N LEU A 338 13.82 -8.77 -0.33
CA LEU A 338 12.75 -8.01 0.34
C LEU A 338 13.26 -6.66 0.85
N VAL A 339 14.36 -6.67 1.62
CA VAL A 339 14.92 -5.46 2.22
C VAL A 339 16.42 -5.33 2.01
N GLY A 340 16.95 -4.11 1.94
CA GLY A 340 18.40 -3.92 1.99
C GLY A 340 18.95 -4.22 3.39
N ALA A 341 18.72 -3.31 4.33
CA ALA A 341 19.10 -3.51 5.74
C ALA A 341 17.85 -3.67 6.62
N ASN A 342 17.85 -4.69 7.48
CA ASN A 342 16.82 -4.89 8.50
C ASN A 342 17.38 -4.64 9.91
N GLY A 343 16.93 -3.57 10.57
CA GLY A 343 17.07 -3.34 12.00
C GLY A 343 15.77 -3.53 12.79
N GLY A 344 14.63 -3.62 12.10
CA GLY A 344 13.30 -3.78 12.68
C GLY A 344 12.76 -5.22 12.65
N THR A 345 11.45 -5.35 12.45
CA THR A 345 10.75 -6.64 12.38
C THR A 345 10.26 -6.93 10.96
N ILE A 346 10.52 -8.16 10.50
CA ILE A 346 9.94 -8.74 9.29
C ILE A 346 9.23 -10.03 9.71
N SER A 347 7.92 -10.08 9.51
CA SER A 347 7.12 -11.25 9.81
C SER A 347 6.22 -11.62 8.64
N GLN A 348 5.99 -12.92 8.44
CA GLN A 348 5.01 -13.40 7.46
C GLN A 348 5.24 -12.83 6.05
N SER A 349 6.48 -12.70 5.60
CA SER A 349 6.83 -11.97 4.40
C SER A 349 7.75 -12.78 3.48
N TYR A 350 7.79 -12.47 2.20
CA TYR A 350 8.60 -13.26 1.27
C TYR A 350 9.17 -12.49 0.08
N ALA A 351 10.22 -13.05 -0.52
CA ALA A 351 10.78 -12.55 -1.77
C ALA A 351 11.03 -13.66 -2.79
N THR A 352 10.59 -13.43 -4.02
CA THR A 352 10.75 -14.36 -5.16
C THR A 352 11.54 -13.76 -6.32
N GLY A 353 11.82 -12.45 -6.28
CA GLY A 353 12.62 -11.77 -7.29
C GLY A 353 14.10 -12.18 -7.24
N GLN A 354 14.75 -12.24 -8.41
CA GLN A 354 16.19 -12.47 -8.49
C GLN A 354 16.94 -11.33 -7.78
N VAL A 355 18.00 -11.67 -7.05
CA VAL A 355 18.90 -10.71 -6.40
C VAL A 355 20.31 -10.92 -6.90
N SER A 356 20.94 -9.88 -7.41
CA SER A 356 22.33 -9.89 -7.88
C SER A 356 23.10 -8.72 -7.27
N GLY A 357 24.34 -8.97 -6.87
CA GLY A 357 25.26 -7.93 -6.43
C GLY A 357 26.69 -8.47 -6.49
N PRO A 358 27.70 -7.67 -6.88
CA PRO A 358 29.09 -8.13 -7.00
C PRO A 358 29.76 -8.37 -5.65
N PHE A 359 29.26 -7.76 -4.56
CA PHE A 359 29.83 -7.85 -3.23
C PHE A 359 29.05 -8.78 -2.30
N SER A 360 27.73 -8.60 -2.22
CA SER A 360 26.87 -9.41 -1.36
C SER A 360 25.42 -9.37 -1.80
N ALA A 361 24.70 -10.46 -1.56
CA ALA A 361 23.27 -10.55 -1.75
C ALA A 361 22.59 -11.54 -0.80
N GLY A 362 21.36 -11.26 -0.41
CA GLY A 362 20.54 -12.19 0.38
C GLY A 362 19.13 -12.35 -0.19
N GLY A 363 18.56 -13.54 -0.08
CA GLY A 363 17.21 -13.81 -0.60
C GLY A 363 16.12 -12.93 0.01
N LEU A 364 16.18 -12.65 1.31
CA LEU A 364 15.29 -11.69 2.00
C LEU A 364 15.99 -10.37 2.29
N ALA A 365 17.17 -10.40 2.91
CA ALA A 365 17.85 -9.19 3.37
C ALA A 365 19.33 -9.17 2.99
N GLN A 366 19.87 -8.01 2.64
CA GLN A 366 21.32 -7.88 2.48
C GLN A 366 22.00 -7.96 3.86
N SER A 367 21.52 -7.20 4.84
CA SER A 367 22.01 -7.25 6.22
C SER A 367 20.85 -7.30 7.21
N ASN A 368 21.03 -8.07 8.28
CA ASN A 368 20.03 -8.22 9.32
C ASN A 368 20.63 -8.06 10.73
N THR A 369 20.12 -7.11 11.49
CA THR A 369 20.33 -6.95 12.94
C THR A 369 19.02 -7.02 13.74
N GLY A 370 17.88 -7.10 13.05
CA GLY A 370 16.54 -7.23 13.64
C GLY A 370 15.95 -8.64 13.60
N LEU A 371 14.63 -8.73 13.80
CA LEU A 371 13.86 -9.97 13.78
C LEU A 371 13.37 -10.27 12.36
N ILE A 372 13.59 -11.51 11.92
CA ILE A 372 12.94 -12.09 10.74
C ILE A 372 12.30 -13.40 11.19
N GLU A 373 10.99 -13.56 11.01
CA GLU A 373 10.24 -14.75 11.39
C GLU A 373 9.13 -15.10 10.39
N GLN A 374 8.72 -16.36 10.36
CA GLN A 374 7.67 -16.89 9.46
C GLN A 374 7.81 -16.36 8.03
N SER A 375 9.02 -16.28 7.49
CA SER A 375 9.30 -15.61 6.22
C SER A 375 10.10 -16.52 5.31
N PHE A 376 10.09 -16.25 4.00
CA PHE A 376 10.83 -17.11 3.08
C PHE A 376 11.38 -16.42 1.83
N ALA A 377 12.42 -17.02 1.24
CA ALA A 377 12.94 -16.62 -0.06
C ALA A 377 12.95 -17.78 -1.06
N SER A 378 12.61 -17.48 -2.31
CA SER A 378 12.71 -18.41 -3.44
C SER A 378 13.31 -17.78 -4.69
N GLY A 379 13.64 -16.49 -4.67
CA GLY A 379 14.33 -15.83 -5.78
C GLY A 379 15.79 -16.23 -5.89
N GLU A 380 16.30 -16.35 -7.11
CA GLU A 380 17.71 -16.68 -7.37
C GLU A 380 18.64 -15.64 -6.75
N VAL A 381 19.65 -16.08 -5.99
CA VAL A 381 20.68 -15.20 -5.42
C VAL A 381 21.97 -15.38 -6.21
N LEU A 382 22.38 -14.37 -6.96
CA LEU A 382 23.54 -14.40 -7.85
C LEU A 382 24.75 -13.68 -7.25
N GLY A 383 25.86 -14.41 -7.16
CA GLY A 383 27.20 -13.86 -6.94
C GLY A 383 28.03 -13.84 -8.23
N PRO A 384 29.32 -13.45 -8.17
CA PRO A 384 30.19 -13.38 -9.34
C PRO A 384 30.35 -14.75 -10.02
N ILE A 385 30.26 -14.74 -11.36
CA ILE A 385 30.06 -15.85 -12.31
C ILE A 385 31.12 -16.98 -12.35
N LEU A 386 31.98 -17.14 -11.35
CA LEU A 386 33.03 -18.18 -11.37
C LEU A 386 33.17 -18.97 -10.06
N GLN A 387 32.20 -18.86 -9.14
CA GLN A 387 32.36 -19.38 -7.78
C GLN A 387 31.16 -20.23 -7.35
N GLY A 388 31.41 -21.19 -6.45
CA GLY A 388 30.37 -22.12 -5.97
C GLY A 388 29.21 -21.43 -5.23
N PRO A 389 28.13 -22.17 -4.95
CA PRO A 389 26.87 -21.61 -4.44
C PRO A 389 27.00 -20.85 -3.11
N ASP A 390 28.00 -21.13 -2.28
CA ASP A 390 28.17 -20.46 -0.98
C ASP A 390 29.50 -19.71 -0.86
N TYR A 391 30.05 -19.24 -1.98
CA TYR A 391 31.21 -18.36 -1.96
C TYR A 391 30.84 -16.96 -1.48
N GLY A 392 31.68 -16.34 -0.66
CA GLY A 392 31.55 -14.94 -0.26
C GLY A 392 30.32 -14.69 0.60
N THR A 393 29.77 -13.48 0.51
CA THR A 393 28.66 -13.06 1.36
C THR A 393 27.32 -13.16 0.62
N TYR A 394 26.94 -14.39 0.27
CA TYR A 394 25.69 -14.68 -0.45
C TYR A 394 24.91 -15.74 0.32
N GLY A 395 23.70 -15.42 0.76
CA GLY A 395 22.87 -16.33 1.57
C GLY A 395 21.48 -16.51 0.99
N GLY A 396 20.91 -17.70 1.20
CA GLY A 396 19.53 -18.01 0.79
C GLY A 396 18.50 -17.11 1.49
N ILE A 397 18.82 -16.57 2.67
CA ILE A 397 18.00 -15.63 3.42
C ILE A 397 18.69 -14.28 3.59
N VAL A 398 19.87 -14.26 4.21
CA VAL A 398 20.58 -13.01 4.52
C VAL A 398 22.00 -13.03 3.98
N ALA A 399 22.51 -11.91 3.48
CA ALA A 399 23.93 -11.81 3.16
C ALA A 399 24.75 -11.75 4.46
N TYR A 400 24.47 -10.76 5.32
CA TYR A 400 25.12 -10.58 6.62
C TYR A 400 24.12 -10.71 7.77
N GLN A 401 24.37 -11.69 8.66
CA GLN A 401 23.67 -11.80 9.93
C GLN A 401 24.50 -11.13 11.05
N GLY A 402 24.01 -10.01 11.58
CA GLY A 402 24.63 -9.28 12.69
C GLY A 402 24.49 -10.00 14.03
N LEU A 403 25.42 -9.73 14.95
CA LEU A 403 25.43 -10.21 16.36
C LEU A 403 25.15 -9.01 17.27
N PRO A 404 24.20 -9.11 18.23
CA PRO A 404 24.47 -9.84 19.48
C PRO A 404 23.37 -10.84 19.88
N ALA A 405 23.56 -11.49 21.04
CA ALA A 405 22.81 -12.64 21.54
C ALA A 405 21.30 -12.38 21.72
N GLY A 406 20.49 -13.09 20.93
CA GLY A 406 19.11 -13.53 21.25
C GLY A 406 17.98 -12.53 20.96
N VAL A 407 17.64 -12.17 19.72
CA VAL A 407 17.29 -13.09 18.62
C VAL A 407 17.33 -12.33 17.30
N PRO A 408 18.20 -12.74 16.35
CA PRO A 408 17.97 -12.38 14.96
C PRO A 408 18.08 -13.59 14.02
N LEU A 409 17.12 -13.68 13.09
CA LEU A 409 16.74 -14.82 12.23
C LEU A 409 16.13 -16.02 12.99
N ALA A 410 14.80 -16.10 13.03
CA ALA A 410 14.05 -17.13 13.74
C ALA A 410 14.08 -18.50 13.03
N SER A 411 13.86 -19.58 13.79
CA SER A 411 13.90 -20.96 13.29
C SER A 411 12.76 -21.32 12.33
N ASN A 412 11.76 -20.47 12.19
CA ASN A 412 10.61 -20.64 11.29
C ASN A 412 10.76 -19.84 9.99
N VAL A 413 12.00 -19.51 9.61
CA VAL A 413 12.35 -18.88 8.34
C VAL A 413 12.93 -19.92 7.39
N TYR A 414 12.48 -19.93 6.14
CA TYR A 414 12.80 -20.98 5.16
C TYR A 414 13.29 -20.40 3.83
N TRP A 415 14.11 -21.14 3.10
CA TRP A 415 14.43 -20.76 1.71
C TRP A 415 14.40 -21.98 0.79
N ASP A 416 14.09 -21.74 -0.46
CA ASP A 416 14.19 -22.75 -1.51
C ASP A 416 15.65 -22.82 -1.96
N LYS A 417 16.37 -23.86 -1.52
CA LYS A 417 17.81 -24.00 -1.84
C LYS A 417 18.07 -24.32 -3.31
N GLU A 418 17.07 -24.80 -4.04
CA GLU A 418 17.19 -25.13 -5.46
C GLU A 418 17.03 -23.86 -6.30
N THR A 419 16.03 -23.03 -6.03
CA THR A 419 15.78 -21.80 -6.80
C THR A 419 16.64 -20.63 -6.36
N THR A 420 16.92 -20.48 -5.05
CA THR A 420 17.89 -19.48 -4.58
C THR A 420 19.32 -19.83 -5.01
N THR A 421 19.56 -21.12 -5.31
CA THR A 421 20.87 -21.72 -5.58
C THR A 421 21.86 -21.65 -4.41
N ARG A 422 21.38 -21.39 -3.18
CA ARG A 422 22.21 -21.25 -1.96
C ARG A 422 21.97 -22.41 -1.02
N THR A 423 23.03 -23.02 -0.49
CA THR A 423 22.89 -24.12 0.50
C THR A 423 22.92 -23.63 1.94
N LYS A 424 23.34 -22.38 2.15
CA LYS A 424 23.40 -21.71 3.45
C LYS A 424 22.35 -20.62 3.59
N SER A 425 21.79 -20.45 4.80
CA SER A 425 20.83 -19.37 5.09
C SER A 425 21.51 -18.00 5.06
N SER A 426 22.73 -17.93 5.58
CA SER A 426 23.46 -16.68 5.75
C SER A 426 24.79 -16.74 5.00
N GLY A 427 25.12 -15.71 4.23
CA GLY A 427 26.45 -15.62 3.59
C GLY A 427 27.55 -15.49 4.64
N TYR A 428 27.31 -14.64 5.64
CA TYR A 428 28.16 -14.45 6.81
C TYR A 428 27.31 -14.43 8.09
N GLY A 429 27.84 -15.02 9.17
CA GLY A 429 27.19 -15.10 10.48
C GLY A 429 26.47 -16.43 10.72
N ALA A 430 25.58 -16.44 11.72
CA ALA A 430 24.88 -17.65 12.18
C ALA A 430 24.01 -18.28 11.08
N GLN A 431 23.99 -19.60 11.06
CA GLN A 431 23.21 -20.39 10.10
C GLN A 431 21.95 -20.95 10.75
N LEU A 432 20.87 -21.02 9.97
CA LEU A 432 19.73 -21.86 10.30
C LEU A 432 20.07 -23.35 10.10
N PRO A 433 19.34 -24.26 10.76
CA PRO A 433 19.46 -25.70 10.50
C PRO A 433 19.24 -26.05 9.02
N ALA A 434 19.88 -27.13 8.55
CA ALA A 434 19.72 -27.59 7.16
C ALA A 434 18.27 -27.95 6.78
N SER A 435 17.42 -28.24 7.77
CA SER A 435 15.98 -28.47 7.59
C SER A 435 15.21 -27.23 7.11
N ASN A 436 15.79 -26.04 7.25
CA ASN A 436 15.18 -24.78 6.81
C ASN A 436 15.43 -24.49 5.31
N GLY A 437 16.47 -25.11 4.75
CA GLY A 437 16.75 -25.10 3.31
C GLY A 437 15.95 -26.18 2.60
N LEU A 438 14.74 -25.81 2.18
CA LEU A 438 13.78 -26.69 1.52
C LEU A 438 14.10 -26.82 0.03
N THR A 439 13.83 -27.99 -0.55
CA THR A 439 13.71 -28.15 -2.01
C THR A 439 12.43 -27.49 -2.51
N THR A 440 12.29 -27.25 -3.81
CA THR A 440 11.05 -26.71 -4.39
C THR A 440 9.86 -27.62 -4.11
N ALA A 441 10.05 -28.94 -4.17
CA ALA A 441 9.02 -29.90 -3.80
C ALA A 441 8.59 -29.79 -2.33
N GLN A 442 9.54 -29.53 -1.42
CA GLN A 442 9.23 -29.31 -0.01
C GLN A 442 8.56 -27.96 0.23
N MET A 443 8.99 -26.89 -0.44
CA MET A 443 8.34 -25.57 -0.38
C MET A 443 6.88 -25.61 -0.81
N SER A 444 6.55 -26.48 -1.75
CA SER A 444 5.19 -26.68 -2.26
C SER A 444 4.31 -27.55 -1.34
N ASN A 445 4.82 -28.00 -0.19
CA ASN A 445 4.14 -28.91 0.71
C ASN A 445 3.98 -28.29 2.11
N PRO A 446 2.75 -28.03 2.59
CA PRO A 446 2.51 -27.48 3.93
C PRO A 446 3.19 -28.25 5.06
N ALA A 447 3.35 -29.58 4.92
CA ALA A 447 3.97 -30.44 5.93
C ALA A 447 5.48 -30.21 6.11
N SER A 448 6.13 -29.45 5.22
CA SER A 448 7.55 -29.10 5.33
C SER A 448 7.81 -27.93 6.28
N PHE A 449 6.78 -27.19 6.67
CA PHE A 449 6.87 -26.05 7.56
C PHE A 449 6.52 -26.46 8.99
N ASP A 450 7.03 -25.71 9.97
CA ASP A 450 6.68 -25.96 11.37
C ASP A 450 5.24 -25.50 11.71
N ALA A 451 4.81 -25.81 12.93
CA ALA A 451 3.46 -25.54 13.41
C ALA A 451 3.11 -24.03 13.51
N SER A 452 4.09 -23.13 13.40
CA SER A 452 3.83 -21.68 13.39
C SER A 452 3.31 -21.18 12.05
N TRP A 453 3.45 -21.98 10.98
CA TRP A 453 2.90 -21.69 9.66
C TRP A 453 1.47 -22.22 9.54
N ASP A 454 0.50 -21.33 9.75
CA ASP A 454 -0.92 -21.68 9.66
C ASP A 454 -1.41 -21.65 8.20
N PHE A 455 -1.67 -22.86 7.67
CA PHE A 455 -2.28 -23.09 6.35
C PHE A 455 -3.79 -23.39 6.41
N SER A 456 -4.43 -23.29 7.59
CA SER A 456 -5.88 -23.45 7.74
C SER A 456 -6.65 -22.41 6.95
N GLU A 457 -7.97 -22.57 6.81
CA GLU A 457 -8.82 -21.64 6.05
C GLU A 457 -8.74 -20.19 6.55
N THR A 458 -8.46 -20.00 7.84
CA THR A 458 -8.29 -18.69 8.50
C THR A 458 -6.83 -18.30 8.67
N GLY A 459 -5.89 -19.14 8.26
CA GLY A 459 -4.46 -18.94 8.44
C GLY A 459 -3.85 -17.92 7.49
N THR A 460 -2.62 -17.49 7.80
CA THR A 460 -1.89 -16.50 7.00
C THR A 460 -1.51 -17.02 5.61
N TRP A 461 -1.22 -18.32 5.49
CA TRP A 461 -0.60 -18.89 4.31
C TRP A 461 -1.55 -19.79 3.53
N VAL A 462 -1.33 -19.88 2.23
CA VAL A 462 -2.00 -20.82 1.34
C VAL A 462 -1.03 -21.28 0.27
N ILE A 463 -1.11 -22.54 -0.16
CA ILE A 463 -0.39 -23.06 -1.33
C ILE A 463 -1.45 -23.36 -2.40
N PRO A 464 -1.62 -22.48 -3.42
CA PRO A 464 -2.53 -22.76 -4.53
C PRO A 464 -2.12 -24.02 -5.28
N THR A 465 -3.08 -24.67 -5.93
CA THR A 465 -2.81 -25.88 -6.72
C THR A 465 -1.78 -25.58 -7.81
N GLY A 466 -0.67 -26.32 -7.81
CA GLY A 466 0.43 -26.15 -8.78
C GLY A 466 1.44 -25.04 -8.43
N ALA A 467 1.26 -24.33 -7.31
CA ALA A 467 2.25 -23.37 -6.85
C ALA A 467 3.54 -24.07 -6.34
N THR A 468 4.68 -23.41 -6.52
CA THR A 468 6.00 -23.91 -6.11
C THR A 468 6.39 -23.51 -4.68
N HIS A 469 5.58 -22.66 -4.03
CA HIS A 469 5.78 -22.13 -2.69
C HIS A 469 4.46 -21.58 -2.13
N PRO A 470 4.39 -21.26 -0.82
CA PRO A 470 3.25 -20.56 -0.23
C PRO A 470 3.09 -19.14 -0.78
N ILE A 471 1.85 -18.63 -0.76
CA ILE A 471 1.54 -17.21 -0.88
C ILE A 471 0.73 -16.76 0.33
N LEU A 472 0.63 -15.45 0.52
CA LEU A 472 -0.18 -14.91 1.59
C LEU A 472 -1.65 -15.02 1.20
N ARG A 473 -2.48 -15.52 2.12
CA ARG A 473 -3.89 -15.79 1.86
C ARG A 473 -4.66 -14.56 1.39
N TRP A 474 -4.29 -13.37 1.87
CA TRP A 474 -4.92 -12.12 1.43
C TRP A 474 -4.74 -11.84 -0.07
N GLN A 475 -3.76 -12.46 -0.75
CA GLN A 475 -3.58 -12.34 -2.21
C GLN A 475 -4.65 -13.09 -3.02
N LEU A 476 -5.39 -14.00 -2.39
CA LEU A 476 -6.53 -14.65 -3.03
C LEU A 476 -7.79 -13.77 -3.02
N ALA A 477 -7.81 -12.74 -2.16
CA ALA A 477 -8.94 -11.82 -2.09
C ALA A 477 -8.85 -10.81 -3.26
N PRO A 478 -9.94 -10.60 -4.01
CA PRO A 478 -9.98 -9.68 -5.14
C PRO A 478 -9.98 -8.20 -4.75
#